data_AF-A0A9D9ENQ4-F1
#
_entry.id   AF-A0A9D9ENQ4-F1
#
_cell.length_a   1.000
_cell.length_b   1.000
_cell.length_c   1.000
_cell.angle_alpha   90.00
_cell.angle_beta   90.00
_cell.angle_gamma   90.00
#
_symmetry.space_group_name_H-M   'P 1'
#
loop_
_entity.id
_entity.type
_entity.pdbx_description
1 polymer ?
#
loop_
_entity_poly.entity_id
_entity_poly.type
_entity_poly.pdbx_seq_one_letter_code
_entity_poly.pdbx_strand_id
1 'polypeptide(L)'
;MIQFYFLSVLLNAVTGAMLFFGPASRPEAPAEDGESRNRFFPPFAYSETFRFALGVTAIAVGVLKLLSPVKDDVPFIGDIFPAAAGVIAGFDLIYENIRMKKISEVVVERNTSIRRLLESRTYIGITAMAAAALHFLFPAVIII
;
A
#
# COMPACT_ATOMS: atom_id res chain seq x y z
N MET A 1 -5.21 -10.02 -18.01
CA MET A 1 -5.98 -11.10 -17.36
C MET A 1 -6.87 -10.49 -16.29
N ILE A 2 -8.19 -10.70 -16.35
CA ILE A 2 -9.16 -10.01 -15.48
C ILE A 2 -8.92 -10.24 -13.98
N GLN A 3 -8.33 -11.39 -13.61
CA GLN A 3 -8.04 -11.76 -12.23
C GLN A 3 -6.95 -10.88 -11.60
N PHE A 4 -5.82 -10.70 -12.30
CA PHE A 4 -4.72 -9.83 -11.82
C PHE A 4 -5.11 -8.36 -11.81
N TYR A 5 -5.98 -7.96 -12.73
CA TYR A 5 -6.57 -6.62 -12.75
C TYR A 5 -7.35 -6.34 -11.46
N PHE A 6 -8.33 -7.19 -11.13
CA PHE A 6 -9.17 -7.00 -9.94
C PHE A 6 -8.36 -7.14 -8.65
N LEU A 7 -7.44 -8.10 -8.61
CA LEU A 7 -6.58 -8.31 -7.44
C LEU A 7 -5.69 -7.10 -7.15
N SER A 8 -5.16 -6.45 -8.19
CA SER A 8 -4.41 -5.19 -8.03
C SER A 8 -5.27 -4.06 -7.48
N VAL A 9 -6.49 -3.89 -7.99
CA VAL A 9 -7.45 -2.90 -7.46
C VAL A 9 -7.72 -3.15 -5.98
N LEU A 10 -8.06 -4.39 -5.63
CA LEU A 10 -8.40 -4.76 -4.26
C LEU A 10 -7.23 -4.53 -3.31
N LEU A 11 -6.03 -4.98 -3.69
CA LEU A 11 -4.84 -4.84 -2.84
C LEU A 11 -4.42 -3.38 -2.68
N ASN A 12 -4.54 -2.54 -3.71
CA ASN A 12 -4.32 -1.11 -3.60
C ASN A 12 -5.32 -0.44 -2.65
N ALA A 13 -6.59 -0.79 -2.76
CA ALA A 13 -7.63 -0.24 -1.89
C ALA A 13 -7.40 -0.63 -0.42
N VAL A 14 -7.17 -1.92 -0.14
CA VAL A 14 -7.01 -2.44 1.23
C VAL A 14 -5.68 -1.97 1.85
N THR A 15 -4.57 -2.03 1.11
CA THR A 15 -3.26 -1.56 1.59
C THR A 15 -3.26 -0.04 1.80
N GLY A 16 -3.86 0.71 0.87
CA GLY A 16 -3.98 2.16 1.00
C GLY A 16 -4.86 2.57 2.18
N ALA A 17 -5.98 1.88 2.38
CA ALA A 17 -6.85 2.09 3.54
C ALA A 17 -6.14 1.72 4.86
N MET A 18 -5.30 0.68 4.87
CA MET A 18 -4.47 0.34 6.04
C MET A 18 -3.46 1.43 6.38
N LEU A 19 -2.79 2.01 5.38
CA LEU A 19 -1.85 3.11 5.62
C LEU A 19 -2.56 4.38 6.09
N PHE A 20 -3.74 4.68 5.53
CA PHE A 20 -4.51 5.88 5.83
C PHE A 20 -5.24 5.81 7.17
N PHE A 21 -6.08 4.79 7.39
CA PHE A 21 -6.92 4.65 8.59
C PHE A 21 -6.23 3.87 9.72
N GLY A 22 -5.25 3.02 9.39
CA GLY A 22 -4.56 2.19 10.36
C GLY A 22 -3.77 3.01 11.39
N PRO A 23 -3.49 2.43 12.56
CA PRO A 23 -2.64 3.06 13.57
C PRO A 23 -1.25 3.27 12.98
N ALA A 24 -0.78 4.51 13.07
CA ALA A 24 0.58 4.87 12.74
C ALA A 24 1.52 4.19 13.73
N SER A 25 2.48 3.42 13.25
CA SER A 25 3.59 2.91 14.06
C SER A 25 4.58 4.04 14.33
N ARG A 26 4.17 5.08 15.07
CA ARG A 26 5.06 6.13 15.55
C ARG A 26 5.66 5.71 16.89
N PRO A 27 6.99 5.77 17.07
CA PRO A 27 7.64 5.56 18.37
C PRO A 27 7.22 6.57 19.46
N GLU A 28 6.71 7.74 19.06
CA GLU A 28 6.44 8.89 19.95
C GLU A 28 4.97 9.32 20.01
N ALA A 29 4.03 8.54 19.46
CA ALA A 29 2.63 8.86 19.72
C ALA A 29 2.34 8.48 21.18
N PRO A 30 1.98 9.42 22.06
CA PRO A 30 1.60 9.07 23.42
C PRO A 30 0.48 8.05 23.33
N ALA A 31 0.59 7.01 24.15
CA ALA A 31 -0.47 6.05 24.38
C ALA A 31 -1.64 6.78 25.06
N GLU A 32 -2.34 7.63 24.32
CA GLU A 32 -3.63 8.16 24.72
C GLU A 32 -4.67 7.09 24.39
N ASP A 33 -4.95 6.29 25.42
CA ASP A 33 -6.29 5.88 25.80
C ASP A 33 -7.10 5.13 24.72
N GLY A 34 -6.70 3.88 24.49
CA GLY A 34 -7.50 2.73 24.87
C GLY A 34 -8.82 2.42 24.14
N GLU A 35 -9.72 3.37 23.86
CA GLU A 35 -11.14 2.98 23.67
C GLU A 35 -11.95 3.75 22.61
N SER A 36 -11.38 4.72 21.88
CA SER A 36 -12.19 5.52 20.93
C SER A 36 -11.63 5.66 19.51
N ARG A 37 -10.74 4.76 19.07
CA ARG A 37 -10.45 4.67 17.63
C ARG A 37 -11.47 3.72 17.01
N ASN A 38 -12.48 4.29 16.38
CA ASN A 38 -13.43 3.60 15.50
C ASN A 38 -12.65 2.53 14.72
N ARG A 39 -12.77 1.25 15.11
CA ARG A 39 -11.97 0.17 14.51
C ARG A 39 -12.51 -0.07 13.12
N PHE A 40 -12.02 0.73 12.17
CA PHE A 40 -12.39 0.65 10.76
C PHE A 40 -12.14 -0.75 10.20
N PHE A 41 -11.20 -1.48 10.80
CA PHE A 41 -10.84 -2.84 10.39
C PHE A 41 -11.12 -3.87 11.49
N PRO A 42 -11.34 -5.14 11.11
CA PRO A 42 -11.46 -6.23 12.07
C PRO A 42 -10.15 -6.45 12.85
N PRO A 43 -10.21 -7.02 14.07
CA PRO A 43 -9.03 -7.16 14.95
C PRO A 43 -7.83 -7.86 14.31
N PHE A 44 -8.05 -8.89 13.50
CA PHE A 44 -6.98 -9.64 12.85
C PHE A 44 -6.15 -8.78 11.88
N ALA A 45 -6.74 -7.72 11.34
CA ALA A 45 -6.11 -6.89 10.32
C ALA A 45 -5.04 -5.96 10.90
N TYR A 46 -5.04 -5.78 12.23
CA TYR A 46 -3.98 -5.10 12.97
C TYR A 46 -2.81 -6.02 13.33
N SER A 47 -2.92 -7.33 13.09
CA SER A 47 -1.83 -8.26 13.38
C SER A 47 -0.63 -8.01 12.46
N GLU A 48 0.57 -8.16 13.03
CA GLU A 48 1.84 -8.03 12.29
C GLU A 48 1.86 -8.99 11.08
N THR A 49 1.47 -10.24 11.29
CA THR A 49 1.45 -11.26 10.23
C THR A 49 0.55 -10.86 9.08
N PHE A 50 -0.65 -10.32 9.37
CA PHE A 50 -1.58 -9.88 8.33
C PHE A 50 -1.02 -8.70 7.54
N ARG A 51 -0.52 -7.65 8.23
CA ARG A 51 0.03 -6.46 7.57
C ARG A 51 1.24 -6.80 6.70
N PHE A 52 2.10 -7.69 7.17
CA PHE A 52 3.24 -8.19 6.40
C PHE A 52 2.79 -8.97 5.15
N ALA A 53 1.88 -9.93 5.31
CA ALA A 53 1.36 -10.74 4.21
C ALA A 53 0.63 -9.87 3.17
N LEU A 54 -0.16 -8.90 3.62
CA LEU A 54 -0.84 -7.92 2.78
C LEU A 54 0.17 -7.11 1.95
N GLY A 55 1.20 -6.56 2.60
CA GLY A 55 2.23 -5.79 1.90
C GLY A 55 3.04 -6.63 0.90
N VAL A 56 3.42 -7.86 1.25
CA VAL A 56 4.14 -8.77 0.32
C VAL A 56 3.27 -9.09 -0.90
N THR A 57 1.98 -9.35 -0.68
CA THR A 57 1.05 -9.68 -1.76
C THR A 57 0.78 -8.46 -2.64
N ALA A 58 0.66 -7.26 -2.06
CA ALA A 58 0.52 -6.01 -2.82
C ALA A 58 1.72 -5.76 -3.75
N ILE A 59 2.94 -5.96 -3.25
CA ILE A 59 4.16 -5.87 -4.06
C ILE A 59 4.15 -6.92 -5.17
N ALA A 60 3.91 -8.18 -4.82
CA ALA A 60 3.93 -9.28 -5.78
C ALA A 60 2.92 -9.06 -6.92
N VAL A 61 1.69 -8.65 -6.58
CA VAL A 61 0.64 -8.39 -7.57
C VAL A 61 0.94 -7.14 -8.40
N GLY A 62 1.49 -6.08 -7.79
CA GLY A 62 1.95 -4.90 -8.53
C GLY A 62 3.02 -5.27 -9.57
N VAL A 63 4.01 -6.07 -9.19
CA VAL A 63 5.06 -6.55 -10.11
C VAL A 63 4.46 -7.46 -11.19
N LEU A 64 3.63 -8.44 -10.82
CA LEU A 64 2.99 -9.36 -11.78
C LEU A 64 2.09 -8.63 -12.78
N LYS A 65 1.45 -7.55 -12.35
CA LYS A 65 0.65 -6.71 -13.23
C LYS A 65 1.49 -6.01 -14.30
N LEU A 66 2.70 -5.55 -13.96
CA LEU A 66 3.65 -5.00 -14.95
C LEU A 66 4.15 -6.08 -15.92
N LEU A 67 4.26 -7.33 -15.48
CA LEU A 67 4.77 -8.43 -16.30
C LEU A 67 3.72 -9.12 -17.16
N SER A 68 2.42 -8.85 -16.95
CA SER A 68 1.32 -9.49 -17.67
C SER A 68 0.50 -8.51 -18.52
N PRO A 69 1.10 -7.90 -19.57
CA PRO A 69 0.34 -7.09 -20.50
C PRO A 69 -0.71 -7.96 -21.21
N VAL A 70 -1.96 -7.48 -21.23
CA VAL A 70 -3.01 -8.03 -22.08
C VAL A 70 -2.56 -7.83 -23.53
N LYS A 71 -2.61 -8.91 -24.33
CA LYS A 71 -2.15 -8.90 -25.72
C LYS A 71 -2.87 -7.86 -26.59
N ASP A 72 -2.10 -7.33 -27.55
CA ASP A 72 -2.50 -6.63 -28.79
C ASP A 72 -2.83 -5.13 -28.70
N ASP A 73 -1.79 -4.35 -28.40
CA ASP A 73 -1.64 -2.88 -28.61
C ASP A 73 -2.17 -1.94 -27.52
N VAL A 74 -1.22 -1.55 -26.65
CA VAL A 74 -1.21 -0.43 -25.70
C VAL A 74 -2.17 -0.45 -24.49
N PRO A 75 -2.21 -1.53 -23.69
CA PRO A 75 -2.75 -1.50 -22.31
C PRO A 75 -1.69 -1.23 -21.23
N PHE A 76 -0.41 -1.03 -21.58
CA PHE A 76 0.69 -0.95 -20.60
C PHE A 76 0.66 0.34 -19.75
N ILE A 77 0.33 1.49 -20.34
CA ILE A 77 0.43 2.80 -19.67
C ILE A 77 -0.59 2.92 -18.52
N GLY A 78 -1.80 2.37 -18.71
CA GLY A 78 -2.86 2.42 -17.70
C GLY A 78 -2.59 1.56 -16.47
N ASP A 79 -1.75 0.53 -16.60
CA ASP A 79 -1.45 -0.39 -15.52
C ASP A 79 -0.23 0.01 -14.69
N ILE A 80 0.65 0.88 -15.22
CA ILE A 80 1.85 1.36 -14.51
C ILE A 80 1.47 2.08 -13.23
N PHE A 81 0.51 3.00 -13.29
CA PHE A 81 0.12 3.80 -12.14
C PHE A 81 -0.43 2.95 -10.97
N PRO A 82 -1.45 2.09 -11.17
CA PRO A 82 -1.92 1.22 -10.10
C PRO A 82 -0.88 0.18 -9.67
N ALA A 83 -0.04 -0.32 -10.58
CA ALA A 83 1.02 -1.26 -10.19
C ALA A 83 2.08 -0.59 -9.29
N ALA A 84 2.56 0.59 -9.67
CA ALA A 84 3.53 1.36 -8.89
C ALA A 84 2.96 1.76 -7.52
N ALA A 85 1.70 2.22 -7.49
CA ALA A 85 1.03 2.55 -6.24
C ALA A 85 0.98 1.35 -5.28
N GLY A 86 0.71 0.15 -5.79
CA GLY A 86 0.66 -1.08 -4.98
C GLY A 86 2.01 -1.53 -4.47
N VAL A 87 3.05 -1.41 -5.29
CA VAL A 87 4.42 -1.71 -4.87
C VAL A 87 4.87 -0.74 -3.78
N ILE A 88 4.66 0.57 -3.96
CA ILE A 88 5.06 1.59 -2.99
C ILE A 88 4.29 1.44 -1.69
N ALA A 89 2.96 1.29 -1.75
CA ALA A 89 2.13 1.11 -0.57
C ALA A 89 2.44 -0.20 0.17
N GLY A 90 2.69 -1.29 -0.55
CA GLY A 90 3.09 -2.56 0.05
C GLY A 90 4.44 -2.48 0.74
N PHE A 91 5.41 -1.78 0.14
CA PHE A 91 6.72 -1.55 0.74
C PHE A 91 6.63 -0.71 2.02
N ASP A 92 5.87 0.39 1.98
CA ASP A 92 5.63 1.26 3.14
C ASP A 92 4.98 0.47 4.29
N LEU A 93 3.98 -0.35 3.99
CA LEU A 93 3.28 -1.17 4.99
C LEU A 93 4.18 -2.24 5.62
N ILE A 94 5.00 -2.95 4.84
CA ILE A 94 5.98 -3.92 5.38
C ILE A 94 6.99 -3.19 6.26
N TYR A 95 7.49 -2.06 5.80
CA TYR A 95 8.52 -1.32 6.50
C TYR A 95 8.03 -0.79 7.85
N GLU A 96 6.83 -0.24 7.90
CA GLU A 96 6.15 0.19 9.11
C GLU A 96 6.03 -0.97 10.12
N ASN A 97 5.78 -2.18 9.62
CA ASN A 97 5.66 -3.39 10.42
C ASN A 97 7.02 -3.87 10.98
N ILE A 98 8.10 -3.77 10.19
CA ILE A 98 9.46 -4.13 10.62
C ILE A 98 10.03 -3.10 11.61
N ARG A 99 9.67 -1.82 11.52
CA ARG A 99 10.05 -0.80 12.53
C ARG A 99 9.63 -1.18 13.95
N MET A 100 8.51 -1.91 14.11
CA MET A 100 8.08 -2.42 15.42
C MET A 100 9.11 -3.34 16.08
N LYS A 101 10.02 -3.95 15.30
CA LYS A 101 11.02 -4.92 15.77
C LYS A 101 12.36 -4.32 16.24
N LYS A 102 12.52 -2.99 16.34
CA LYS A 102 13.73 -2.32 16.88
C LYS A 102 15.07 -2.64 16.19
N ILE A 103 15.09 -3.11 14.94
CA ILE A 103 16.33 -3.37 14.17
C ILE A 103 16.62 -2.28 13.12
N SER A 104 15.64 -1.42 12.81
CA SER A 104 15.66 -0.56 11.62
C SER A 104 16.22 0.86 11.82
N GLU A 105 16.34 1.36 13.07
CA GLU A 105 16.69 2.76 13.36
C GLU A 105 17.97 3.25 12.63
N VAL A 106 19.02 2.43 12.59
CA VAL A 106 20.32 2.79 12.00
C VAL A 106 20.25 2.99 10.48
N VAL A 107 19.40 2.24 9.77
CA VAL A 107 19.29 2.33 8.30
C VAL A 107 18.38 3.50 7.91
N VAL A 108 17.34 3.80 8.70
CA VAL A 108 16.41 4.88 8.39
C VAL A 108 16.99 6.25 8.70
N GLU A 109 17.67 6.41 9.84
CA GLU A 109 18.30 7.68 10.20
C GLU A 109 19.31 8.12 9.15
N ARG A 110 19.98 7.15 8.52
CA ARG A 110 21.00 7.39 7.51
C ARG A 110 20.43 7.74 6.13
N ASN A 111 19.16 7.43 5.83
CA ASN A 111 18.57 7.66 4.51
C ASN A 111 17.37 8.61 4.58
N THR A 112 17.62 9.88 4.27
CA THR A 112 16.63 10.97 4.32
C THR A 112 15.44 10.76 3.37
N SER A 113 15.64 10.09 2.23
CA SER A 113 14.58 9.78 1.26
C SER A 113 13.60 8.74 1.80
N ILE A 114 14.11 7.69 2.43
CA ILE A 114 13.28 6.66 3.08
C ILE A 114 12.48 7.28 4.24
N ARG A 115 13.10 8.19 5.01
CA ARG A 115 12.42 8.89 6.09
C ARG A 115 11.25 9.76 5.60
N ARG A 116 11.45 10.53 4.53
CA ARG A 116 10.39 11.35 3.92
C ARG A 116 9.24 10.51 3.35
N LEU A 117 9.54 9.35 2.77
CA LEU A 117 8.52 8.44 2.25
C LEU A 117 7.61 7.93 3.38
N LEU A 118 8.19 7.61 4.54
CA LEU A 118 7.45 7.12 5.71
C LEU A 118 6.64 8.21 6.40
N GLU A 119 7.17 9.43 6.44
CA GLU A 119 6.43 10.60 6.91
C GLU A 119 5.21 10.90 6.02
N SER A 120 5.25 10.47 4.75
CA SER A 120 4.17 10.65 3.78
C SER A 120 3.22 9.45 3.65
N ARG A 121 3.23 8.48 4.60
CA ARG A 121 2.35 7.28 4.56
C ARG A 121 0.88 7.57 4.27
N THR A 122 0.35 8.68 4.80
CA THR A 122 -1.03 9.11 4.57
C THR A 122 -1.26 9.44 3.09
N TYR A 123 -0.32 10.14 2.47
CA TYR A 123 -0.37 10.48 1.04
C TYR A 123 -0.18 9.24 0.17
N ILE A 124 0.69 8.32 0.56
CA ILE A 124 0.85 7.02 -0.13
C ILE A 124 -0.46 6.23 -0.07
N GLY A 125 -1.09 6.16 1.11
CA GLY A 125 -2.37 5.50 1.32
C GLY A 125 -3.48 6.09 0.45
N ILE A 126 -3.64 7.42 0.45
CA ILE A 126 -4.59 8.13 -0.41
C ILE A 126 -4.31 7.84 -1.88
N THR A 127 -3.05 7.88 -2.30
CA THR A 127 -2.66 7.66 -3.71
C THR A 127 -2.99 6.24 -4.14
N ALA A 128 -2.72 5.24 -3.30
CA ALA A 128 -3.08 3.85 -3.59
C ALA A 128 -4.60 3.64 -3.66
N MET A 129 -5.37 4.26 -2.75
CA MET A 129 -6.83 4.22 -2.79
C MET A 129 -7.38 4.93 -4.05
N ALA A 130 -6.83 6.08 -4.41
CA ALA A 130 -7.20 6.81 -5.61
C ALA A 130 -6.87 5.99 -6.87
N ALA A 131 -5.69 5.37 -6.93
CA ALA A 131 -5.30 4.48 -8.02
C ALA A 131 -6.27 3.29 -8.15
N ALA A 132 -6.69 2.69 -7.03
CA ALA A 132 -7.69 1.63 -7.03
C ALA A 132 -9.04 2.11 -7.55
N ALA A 133 -9.55 3.24 -7.02
CA ALA A 133 -10.84 3.79 -7.42
C ALA A 133 -10.87 4.17 -8.90
N LEU A 134 -9.87 4.92 -9.37
CA LEU A 134 -9.75 5.32 -10.77
C LEU A 134 -9.64 4.10 -11.68
N HIS A 135 -8.78 3.15 -11.34
CA HIS A 135 -8.57 1.99 -12.19
C HIS A 135 -9.80 1.07 -12.21
N PHE A 136 -10.58 1.00 -11.12
CA PHE A 136 -11.84 0.26 -11.03
C PHE A 136 -13.00 0.91 -11.81
N LEU A 137 -13.18 2.23 -11.65
CA LEU A 137 -14.24 2.99 -12.32
C LEU A 137 -13.96 3.14 -13.82
N PHE A 138 -12.68 3.27 -14.17
CA PHE A 138 -12.23 3.60 -15.50
C PHE A 138 -11.12 2.67 -15.97
N PRO A 139 -11.40 1.36 -16.16
CA PRO A 139 -10.43 0.38 -16.65
C PRO A 139 -9.77 0.79 -17.97
N ALA A 140 -10.45 1.60 -18.78
CA ALA A 140 -10.05 1.99 -20.14
C ALA A 140 -9.68 3.48 -20.31
N VAL A 141 -9.74 4.33 -19.27
CA VAL A 141 -9.60 5.81 -19.46
C VAL A 141 -8.17 6.31 -19.30
N ILE A 142 -7.18 5.45 -19.08
CA ILE A 142 -5.78 5.82 -19.33
C ILE A 142 -5.43 5.50 -20.80
N ILE A 143 -6.32 5.95 -21.69
CA ILE A 143 -6.09 6.12 -23.11
C ILE A 143 -6.45 7.58 -23.39
N ILE A 144 -5.48 8.47 -23.13
CA ILE A 144 -5.38 9.78 -23.77
C ILE A 144 -3.97 9.84 -24.34
#